data_AF-A0A1I7W0L9-F1
#
_entry.id   AF-A0A1I7W0L9-F1
#
_cell.length_a   1.000
_cell.length_b   1.000
_cell.length_c   1.000
_cell.angle_alpha   90.00
_cell.angle_beta   90.00
_cell.angle_gamma   90.00
#
_symmetry.space_group_name_H-M   'P 1'
#
loop_
_entity.id
_entity.type
_entity.pdbx_description
1 polymer ?
#
loop_
_entity_poly.entity_id
_entity_poly.type
_entity_poly.pdbx_seq_one_letter_code
_entity_poly.pdbx_strand_id
1 'polypeptide(L)'
;MQLPVAYSCAATPPIATPTPIPTRPPTSAPAPTSTRPATPTSTRPPTPIPDPICCQPLLASPTNNTNLSNGIMSFTYSSNTCRSLAIATCTQPTIAPALQLMAGITVNQVNFVNIQSTTVSIPLVCNKARQWETAEPPLVVATIQCVLSTL
;
A
#
# COMPACT_ATOMS: atom_id res chain seq x y z
N MET A 1 -37.50 -4.66 31.56
CA MET A 1 -36.49 -5.50 32.23
C MET A 1 -35.20 -5.37 31.43
N GLN A 2 -34.29 -4.49 31.85
CA GLN A 2 -33.11 -4.10 31.09
C GLN A 2 -31.86 -4.68 31.78
N LEU A 3 -31.12 -5.52 31.07
CA LEU A 3 -29.89 -6.16 31.54
C LEU A 3 -28.68 -5.23 31.29
N PRO A 4 -27.71 -5.12 32.22
CA PRO A 4 -26.47 -4.40 31.98
C PRO A 4 -25.48 -5.25 31.16
N VAL A 5 -24.98 -4.68 30.07
CA VAL A 5 -23.88 -5.25 29.27
C VAL A 5 -22.56 -4.87 29.94
N ALA A 6 -21.87 -5.87 30.50
CA ALA A 6 -20.53 -5.71 31.05
C ALA A 6 -19.49 -5.63 29.91
N TYR A 7 -18.78 -4.52 29.82
CA TYR A 7 -17.60 -4.38 28.96
C TYR A 7 -16.37 -4.96 29.67
N SER A 8 -15.84 -6.07 29.15
CA SER A 8 -14.56 -6.64 29.59
C SER A 8 -13.42 -6.03 28.76
N CYS A 9 -12.47 -5.37 29.41
CA CYS A 9 -11.24 -4.92 28.76
C CYS A 9 -10.29 -6.11 28.54
N ALA A 10 -9.85 -6.31 27.30
CA ALA A 10 -8.84 -7.32 26.95
C ALA A 10 -7.43 -6.81 27.33
N ALA A 11 -6.66 -7.68 27.98
CA ALA A 11 -5.33 -7.41 28.52
C ALA A 11 -4.28 -7.20 27.41
N THR A 12 -3.47 -6.16 27.57
CA THR A 12 -2.30 -5.84 26.74
C THR A 12 -1.22 -6.93 26.89
N PRO A 13 -0.61 -7.45 25.81
CA PRO A 13 0.50 -8.39 25.92
C PRO A 13 1.76 -7.71 26.47
N PRO A 14 2.63 -8.44 27.20
CA PRO A 14 3.85 -7.87 27.76
C PRO A 14 4.90 -7.59 26.67
N ILE A 15 5.54 -6.43 26.79
CA ILE A 15 6.66 -5.98 25.97
C ILE A 15 7.90 -6.80 26.34
N ALA A 16 8.53 -7.43 25.36
CA ALA A 16 9.80 -8.14 25.54
C ALA A 16 10.97 -7.14 25.64
N THR A 17 11.68 -7.18 26.77
CA THR A 17 12.88 -6.39 27.06
C THR A 17 14.09 -6.94 26.28
N PRO A 18 14.88 -6.11 25.58
CA PRO A 18 16.09 -6.57 24.90
C PRO A 18 17.22 -6.88 25.90
N THR A 19 17.80 -8.07 25.76
CA THR A 19 18.95 -8.57 26.53
C THR A 19 20.23 -7.77 26.20
N PRO A 20 21.03 -7.34 27.19
CA PRO A 20 22.32 -6.69 26.93
C PRO A 20 23.36 -7.72 26.43
N ILE A 21 24.05 -7.37 25.35
CA ILE A 21 25.17 -8.13 24.77
C ILE A 21 26.42 -7.94 25.66
N PRO A 22 27.16 -9.00 26.00
CA PRO A 22 28.35 -8.90 26.83
C PRO A 22 29.54 -8.25 26.10
N THR A 23 30.13 -7.25 26.77
CA THR A 23 31.36 -6.54 26.42
C THR A 23 32.59 -7.42 26.59
N ARG A 24 33.44 -7.54 25.57
CA ARG A 24 34.74 -8.25 25.64
C ARG A 24 35.92 -7.26 25.71
N PRO A 25 36.80 -7.34 26.73
CA PRO A 25 38.04 -6.55 26.82
C PRO A 25 39.22 -7.17 26.06
N PRO A 26 40.37 -6.47 25.96
CA PRO A 26 41.22 -6.42 24.77
C PRO A 26 42.29 -7.52 24.74
N THR A 27 42.84 -7.77 23.55
CA THR A 27 44.06 -8.58 23.41
C THR A 27 45.04 -7.89 22.47
N SER A 28 46.23 -7.70 23.03
CA SER A 28 47.52 -7.11 22.65
C SER A 28 47.97 -7.09 21.19
N ALA A 29 48.64 -5.97 20.82
CA ALA A 29 49.57 -5.76 19.69
C ALA A 29 50.91 -6.53 19.87
N PRO A 30 51.95 -6.53 18.96
CA PRO A 30 52.18 -5.69 17.76
C PRO A 30 52.85 -6.35 16.49
N ALA A 31 52.88 -5.55 15.38
CA ALA A 31 53.87 -5.48 14.25
C ALA A 31 54.00 -6.62 13.19
N PRO A 32 54.52 -6.38 11.96
CA PRO A 32 55.10 -5.15 11.38
C PRO A 32 54.41 -4.62 10.09
N THR A 33 54.72 -3.35 9.81
CA THR A 33 54.32 -2.55 8.64
C THR A 33 54.89 -3.11 7.34
N SER A 34 54.03 -3.36 6.35
CA SER A 34 54.42 -3.55 4.95
C SER A 34 53.71 -2.52 4.09
N THR A 35 54.44 -1.47 3.72
CA THR A 35 53.95 -0.38 2.87
C THR A 35 53.90 -0.85 1.43
N ARG A 36 52.75 -1.41 1.02
CA ARG A 36 52.45 -1.64 -0.39
C ARG A 36 52.02 -0.30 -1.02
N PRO A 37 52.51 0.04 -2.23
CA PRO A 37 52.08 1.25 -2.94
C PRO A 37 50.55 1.24 -3.11
N ALA A 38 49.90 2.34 -2.74
CA ALA A 38 48.46 2.51 -2.87
C ALA A 38 48.08 2.49 -4.36
N THR A 39 47.36 1.46 -4.78
CA THR A 39 46.64 1.44 -6.06
C THR A 39 45.70 2.66 -6.08
N PRO A 40 45.70 3.50 -7.13
CA PRO A 40 44.71 4.55 -7.24
C PRO A 40 43.33 3.88 -7.35
N THR A 41 42.55 3.98 -6.27
CA THR A 41 41.16 3.53 -6.27
C THR A 41 40.40 4.55 -7.11
N SER A 42 40.18 4.21 -8.39
CA SER A 42 39.30 4.96 -9.28
C SER A 42 37.95 5.09 -8.60
N THR A 43 37.67 6.28 -8.08
CA THR A 43 36.42 6.56 -7.39
C THR A 43 35.37 6.69 -8.48
N ARG A 44 34.63 5.59 -8.71
CA ARG A 44 33.51 5.56 -9.64
C ARG A 44 32.59 6.75 -9.28
N PRO A 45 32.20 7.59 -10.26
CA PRO A 45 31.25 8.66 -10.01
C PRO A 45 30.02 8.10 -9.28
N PRO A 46 29.49 8.80 -8.26
CA PRO A 46 28.26 8.36 -7.60
C PRO A 46 27.19 8.23 -8.67
N THR A 47 26.69 7.00 -8.87
CA THR A 47 25.54 6.76 -9.75
C THR A 47 24.42 7.66 -9.24
N PRO A 48 23.81 8.51 -10.09
CA PRO A 48 22.69 9.34 -9.65
C PRO A 48 21.62 8.43 -9.05
N ILE A 49 21.28 8.68 -7.79
CA ILE A 49 20.19 7.98 -7.11
C ILE A 49 18.93 8.32 -7.91
N PRO A 50 18.17 7.33 -8.43
CA PRO A 50 16.95 7.63 -9.15
C PRO A 50 16.01 8.41 -8.23
N ASP A 51 15.54 9.57 -8.69
CA ASP A 51 14.50 10.31 -7.97
C ASP A 51 13.32 9.37 -7.70
N PRO A 52 12.86 9.26 -6.45
CA PRO A 52 11.76 8.39 -6.13
C PRO A 52 10.50 8.87 -6.86
N ILE A 53 9.92 7.98 -7.66
CA ILE A 53 8.67 8.23 -8.37
C ILE A 53 7.54 8.12 -7.35
N CYS A 54 6.98 9.26 -6.94
CA CYS A 54 5.93 9.34 -5.94
C CYS A 54 4.64 9.93 -6.53
N CYS A 55 3.52 9.26 -6.28
CA CYS A 55 2.21 9.72 -6.69
C CYS A 55 1.44 10.40 -5.54
N GLN A 56 0.47 11.25 -5.93
CA GLN A 56 -0.49 11.85 -5.01
C GLN A 56 -1.52 10.80 -4.54
N PRO A 57 -2.19 11.00 -3.39
CA PRO A 57 -3.27 10.10 -2.98
C PRO A 57 -4.42 10.12 -4.00
N LEU A 58 -4.98 8.95 -4.27
CA LEU A 58 -6.17 8.77 -5.09
C LEU A 58 -7.42 9.23 -4.36
N LEU A 59 -8.37 9.73 -5.14
CA LEU A 59 -9.71 10.02 -4.70
C LEU A 59 -10.71 9.21 -5.52
N ALA A 60 -11.70 8.63 -4.86
CA ALA A 60 -12.79 7.97 -5.53
C ALA A 60 -13.76 9.02 -6.08
N SER A 61 -14.20 8.84 -7.33
CA SER A 61 -15.28 9.60 -7.91
C SER A 61 -16.59 8.82 -7.82
N PRO A 62 -17.73 9.45 -7.50
CA PRO A 62 -19.01 8.79 -7.59
C PRO A 62 -19.33 8.41 -9.04
N THR A 63 -20.09 7.33 -9.23
CA THR A 63 -20.63 7.00 -10.54
C THR A 63 -21.76 7.95 -10.94
N ASN A 64 -21.84 8.28 -12.22
CA ASN A 64 -22.93 9.05 -12.82
C ASN A 64 -23.98 8.14 -13.49
N ASN A 65 -23.80 6.82 -13.40
CA ASN A 65 -24.73 5.85 -13.95
C ASN A 65 -25.84 5.58 -12.93
N THR A 66 -27.09 5.91 -13.29
CA THR A 66 -28.27 5.72 -12.44
C THR A 66 -28.65 4.26 -12.22
N ASN A 67 -28.11 3.34 -13.01
CA ASN A 67 -28.35 1.89 -12.87
C ASN A 67 -27.36 1.21 -11.91
N LEU A 68 -26.29 1.91 -11.51
CA LEU A 68 -25.28 1.38 -10.61
C LEU A 68 -25.35 2.11 -9.27
N SER A 69 -25.17 1.39 -8.18
CA SER A 69 -25.05 2.00 -6.85
C SER A 69 -23.60 2.34 -6.55
N ASN A 70 -23.35 3.35 -5.72
CA ASN A 70 -21.99 3.65 -5.26
C ASN A 70 -21.61 2.72 -4.10
N GLY A 71 -20.45 2.08 -4.20
CA GLY A 71 -19.88 1.31 -3.11
C GLY A 71 -18.88 2.12 -2.27
N ILE A 72 -18.27 1.45 -1.30
CA ILE A 72 -17.24 2.04 -0.44
C ILE A 72 -15.87 1.79 -1.08
N MET A 73 -15.22 2.87 -1.51
CA MET A 73 -13.85 2.81 -2.03
C MET A 73 -12.85 3.09 -0.91
N SER A 74 -11.77 2.30 -0.87
CA SER A 74 -10.64 2.50 0.05
C SER A 74 -9.31 2.32 -0.69
N PHE A 75 -8.27 3.00 -0.20
CA PHE A 75 -6.94 2.96 -0.80
C PHE A 75 -5.89 2.67 0.27
N THR A 76 -5.11 1.62 0.04
CA THR A 76 -3.95 1.27 0.87
C THR A 76 -2.69 1.54 0.08
N TYR A 77 -1.74 2.28 0.64
CA TYR A 77 -0.49 2.65 -0.03
C TYR A 77 0.70 1.92 0.56
N SER A 78 1.74 1.69 -0.26
CA SER A 78 3.02 1.15 0.23
C SER A 78 3.73 2.08 1.22
N SER A 79 3.57 3.40 1.06
CA SER A 79 4.11 4.42 1.95
C SER A 79 3.23 5.68 1.93
N ASN A 80 3.16 6.37 3.08
CA ASN A 80 2.41 7.62 3.21
C ASN A 80 3.18 8.85 2.69
N THR A 81 4.50 8.76 2.55
CA THR A 81 5.38 9.86 2.11
C THR A 81 5.71 9.77 0.62
N CYS A 82 5.97 8.57 0.11
CA CYS A 82 6.21 8.33 -1.31
C CYS A 82 5.42 7.12 -1.79
N ARG A 83 4.27 7.37 -2.42
CA ARG A 83 3.36 6.33 -2.88
C ARG A 83 3.82 5.80 -4.24
N SER A 84 4.39 4.60 -4.24
CA SER A 84 4.79 3.88 -5.46
C SER A 84 3.79 2.79 -5.87
N LEU A 85 3.12 2.20 -4.89
CA LEU A 85 2.11 1.15 -5.06
C LEU A 85 0.87 1.53 -4.24
N ALA A 86 -0.30 1.24 -4.79
CA ALA A 86 -1.57 1.34 -4.09
C ALA A 86 -2.44 0.11 -4.37
N ILE A 87 -3.29 -0.24 -3.42
CA ILE A 87 -4.36 -1.20 -3.59
C ILE A 87 -5.67 -0.44 -3.42
N ALA A 88 -6.43 -0.40 -4.50
CA ALA A 88 -7.78 0.14 -4.54
C ALA A 88 -8.75 -0.99 -4.21
N THR A 89 -9.53 -0.85 -3.14
CA THR A 89 -10.51 -1.84 -2.71
C THR A 89 -11.90 -1.23 -2.72
N CYS A 90 -12.82 -1.88 -3.42
CA CYS A 90 -14.23 -1.50 -3.49
C CYS A 90 -15.06 -2.55 -2.76
N THR A 91 -15.85 -2.13 -1.78
CA THR A 91 -16.68 -3.01 -0.97
C THR A 91 -18.13 -2.56 -0.95
N GLN A 92 -19.04 -3.53 -0.80
CA GLN A 92 -20.42 -3.25 -0.46
C GLN A 92 -20.52 -2.74 0.99
N PRO A 93 -21.40 -1.76 1.29
CA PRO A 93 -21.71 -1.37 2.67
C PRO A 93 -22.19 -2.57 3.49
N THR A 94 -21.67 -2.70 4.70
CA THR A 94 -22.01 -3.78 5.63
C THR A 94 -23.38 -3.49 6.25
N ILE A 95 -24.42 -4.09 5.69
CA ILE A 95 -25.79 -4.06 6.21
C ILE A 95 -26.27 -5.49 6.44
N ALA A 96 -27.08 -5.68 7.48
CA ALA A 96 -27.67 -6.98 7.84
C ALA A 96 -29.17 -6.94 7.49
N PRO A 97 -29.67 -7.80 6.57
CA PRO A 97 -28.98 -8.89 5.86
C PRO A 97 -28.02 -8.40 4.76
N ALA A 98 -26.97 -9.17 4.46
CA ALA A 98 -26.01 -8.83 3.41
C ALA A 98 -26.70 -8.85 2.03
N LEU A 99 -26.55 -7.78 1.26
CA LEU A 99 -27.25 -7.61 -0.02
C LEU A 99 -26.67 -8.44 -1.19
N GLN A 100 -25.60 -9.21 -0.97
CA GLN A 100 -24.93 -10.07 -1.96
C GLN A 100 -24.71 -9.41 -3.33
N LEU A 101 -24.42 -8.10 -3.36
CA LEU A 101 -24.15 -7.40 -4.62
C LEU A 101 -22.73 -7.68 -5.11
N MET A 102 -22.56 -7.58 -6.42
CA MET A 102 -21.26 -7.57 -7.07
C MET A 102 -20.62 -6.20 -6.94
N ALA A 103 -19.40 -6.15 -6.43
CA ALA A 103 -18.59 -4.94 -6.34
C ALA A 103 -17.66 -4.86 -7.55
N GLY A 104 -17.62 -3.70 -8.20
CA GLY A 104 -16.83 -3.43 -9.39
C GLY A 104 -15.99 -2.18 -9.25
N ILE A 105 -14.76 -2.24 -9.74
CA ILE A 105 -13.91 -1.06 -9.90
C ILE A 105 -13.89 -0.67 -11.36
N THR A 106 -14.28 0.57 -11.65
CA THR A 106 -14.16 1.15 -12.99
C THR A 106 -13.14 2.27 -12.97
N VAL A 107 -12.36 2.34 -14.04
CA VAL A 107 -11.36 3.40 -14.25
C VAL A 107 -11.77 4.19 -15.50
N ASN A 108 -11.70 5.51 -15.40
CA ASN A 108 -12.03 6.45 -16.47
C ASN A 108 -13.45 6.31 -17.03
N GLN A 109 -14.36 5.65 -16.31
CA GLN A 109 -15.74 5.36 -16.74
C GLN A 109 -15.85 4.48 -18.00
N VAL A 110 -14.75 3.88 -18.47
CA VAL A 110 -14.72 3.19 -19.78
C VAL A 110 -14.96 1.69 -19.65
N ASN A 111 -14.43 1.03 -18.62
CA ASN A 111 -14.67 -0.39 -18.39
C ASN A 111 -14.46 -0.80 -16.93
N PHE A 112 -15.00 -1.96 -16.56
CA PHE A 112 -14.67 -2.63 -15.31
C PHE A 112 -13.27 -3.21 -15.40
N VAL A 113 -12.39 -2.75 -14.50
CA VAL A 113 -11.05 -3.32 -14.35
C VAL A 113 -11.15 -4.68 -13.67
N ASN A 114 -12.04 -4.79 -12.69
CA ASN A 114 -12.32 -6.03 -11.98
C ASN A 114 -13.71 -5.97 -11.33
N ILE A 115 -14.42 -7.10 -11.26
CA ILE A 115 -15.69 -7.28 -10.56
C ILE A 115 -15.65 -8.58 -9.77
N GLN A 116 -16.06 -8.55 -8.50
CA GLN A 116 -16.17 -9.73 -7.64
C GLN A 116 -17.36 -9.61 -6.69
N SER A 117 -17.77 -10.72 -6.08
CA SER A 117 -18.84 -10.72 -5.08
C SER A 117 -18.38 -9.98 -3.82
N THR A 118 -19.20 -9.06 -3.32
CA THR A 118 -19.04 -8.29 -2.06
C THR A 118 -17.84 -7.33 -1.98
N THR A 119 -16.66 -7.71 -2.47
CA THR A 119 -15.42 -6.95 -2.38
C THR A 119 -14.55 -7.26 -3.59
N VAL A 120 -13.97 -6.23 -4.20
CA VAL A 120 -12.98 -6.38 -5.25
C VAL A 120 -11.80 -5.46 -4.97
N SER A 121 -10.61 -5.89 -5.34
CA SER A 121 -9.42 -5.05 -5.27
C SER A 121 -8.60 -5.12 -6.55
N ILE A 122 -7.92 -4.01 -6.85
CA ILE A 122 -6.96 -3.92 -7.96
C ILE A 122 -5.66 -3.28 -7.48
N PRO A 123 -4.51 -3.76 -7.96
CA PRO A 123 -3.23 -3.10 -7.76
C PRO A 123 -3.10 -1.89 -8.72
N LEU A 124 -2.48 -0.83 -8.21
CA LEU A 124 -2.14 0.38 -8.94
C LEU A 124 -0.66 0.68 -8.73
N VAL A 125 0.02 1.06 -9.80
CA VAL A 125 1.44 1.40 -9.81
C VAL A 125 1.59 2.88 -10.15
N CYS A 126 2.53 3.56 -9.48
CA CYS A 126 2.88 4.93 -9.84
C CYS A 126 3.88 4.91 -11.00
N ASN A 127 3.47 5.45 -12.16
CA ASN A 127 4.28 5.45 -13.37
C ASN A 127 5.32 6.58 -13.36
N LYS A 128 6.23 6.57 -14.34
CA LYS A 128 7.30 7.59 -14.47
C LYS A 128 6.78 9.03 -14.61
N ALA A 129 5.54 9.20 -15.06
CA ALA A 129 4.87 10.51 -15.13
C ALA A 129 4.18 10.92 -13.83
N ARG A 130 4.36 10.16 -12.73
CA ARG A 130 3.72 10.36 -11.42
C ARG A 130 2.19 10.25 -11.48
N GLN A 131 1.70 9.40 -12.37
CA GLN A 131 0.29 9.06 -12.51
C GLN A 131 0.06 7.61 -12.10
N TRP A 132 -1.11 7.34 -11.54
CA TRP A 132 -1.50 5.97 -11.20
C TRP A 132 -1.87 5.22 -12.47
N GLU A 133 -1.40 3.99 -12.60
CA GLU A 133 -1.78 3.08 -13.68
C GLU A 133 -2.17 1.71 -13.13
N THR A 134 -3.11 1.04 -13.78
CA THR A 134 -3.45 -0.36 -13.49
C THR A 134 -2.32 -1.29 -13.93
N ALA A 135 -2.26 -2.50 -13.35
CA ALA A 135 -1.19 -3.44 -13.69
C ALA A 135 -1.29 -3.97 -15.13
N GLU A 136 -2.46 -4.46 -15.57
CA GLU A 136 -2.59 -5.07 -16.90
C GLU A 136 -4.05 -5.07 -17.40
N PRO A 137 -4.34 -4.57 -18.62
CA PRO A 137 -3.49 -3.68 -19.40
C PRO A 137 -3.23 -2.37 -18.62
N PRO A 138 -2.08 -1.70 -18.84
CA PRO A 138 -1.77 -0.45 -18.16
C PRO A 138 -2.71 0.66 -18.64
N LEU A 139 -3.59 1.09 -17.74
CA LEU A 139 -4.52 2.19 -17.95
C LEU A 139 -4.24 3.28 -16.93
N VAL A 140 -3.90 4.46 -17.42
CA VAL A 140 -3.68 5.63 -16.58
C VAL A 140 -5.00 6.06 -15.93
N VAL A 141 -5.02 6.11 -14.61
CA VAL A 141 -6.19 6.45 -13.79
C VAL A 141 -6.35 7.97 -13.77
N ALA A 142 -7.36 8.48 -14.49
CA ALA A 142 -7.86 9.85 -14.35
C ALA A 142 -9.01 9.91 -13.34
N THR A 143 -9.91 8.92 -13.39
CA THR A 143 -10.96 8.72 -12.39
C THR A 143 -11.05 7.26 -12.00
N ILE A 144 -11.41 6.99 -10.74
CA ILE A 144 -11.65 5.64 -10.24
C ILE A 144 -12.95 5.63 -9.46
N GLN A 145 -13.80 4.65 -9.72
CA GLN A 145 -15.13 4.57 -9.11
C GLN A 145 -15.35 3.17 -8.54
N CYS A 146 -16.02 3.12 -7.40
CA CYS A 146 -16.52 1.89 -6.79
C CYS A 146 -18.01 1.80 -7.07
N VAL A 147 -18.42 0.79 -7.82
CA VAL A 147 -19.81 0.58 -8.22
C VAL A 147 -20.30 -0.78 -7.74
N LEU A 148 -21.58 -0.84 -7.40
CA LEU A 148 -22.26 -2.05 -6.98
C LEU A 148 -23.36 -2.39 -7.99
N SER A 149 -23.48 -3.67 -8.33
CA SER A 149 -24.46 -4.18 -9.28
C SER A 149 -25.08 -5.49 -8.79
N THR A 150 -26.29 -5.79 -9.26
CA THR A 150 -26.98 -7.08 -9.07
C THR A 150 -26.67 -8.09 -10.18
N LEU A 151 -25.85 -7.71 -11.16
CA LEU A 151 -25.49 -8.51 -12.34
C LEU A 151 -24.61 -9.70 -12.00
#